data_AF-A0A355IQ58-F1
#
_entry.id   AF-A0A355IQ58-F1
#
_cell.length_a   1.000
_cell.length_b   1.000
_cell.length_c   1.000
_cell.angle_alpha   90.00
_cell.angle_beta   90.00
_cell.angle_gamma   90.00
#
_symmetry.space_group_name_H-M   'P 1'
#
loop_
_entity.id
_entity.type
_entity.pdbx_description
1 polymer ?
#
loop_
_entity_poly.entity_id
_entity_poly.type
_entity_poly.pdbx_seq_one_letter_code
_entity_poly.pdbx_strand_id
1 'polypeptide(L)'
;MGAIKWIGGVIGWATGGILGSIIGYTVGSLIDGAVSKSPSQGSDSYAGEPGRRQRPVTMEGDFGVSLLVLSAAVMRSDKKVVKAELDFVKAFFVRNFGEVKARQYILMLRDLLNQPYDLRGVCQQIRQFMDHASRTQLVHYLYGISMSDGQAHASELEQIRLITSWLGISTADHESIKAMFVKDELSAYKILEISKDATDEEVKKAYKKMAVKYHPDKVSHLGEDVQKAANEKFKEVNQAYESIKKQRGMN
;
A
#
# COMPACT_ATOMS: atom_id res chain seq x y z
N MET A 1 -31.95 19.54 6.11
CA MET A 1 -31.22 19.45 7.39
C MET A 1 -31.26 18.01 7.86
N GLY A 2 -30.17 17.27 7.66
CA GLY A 2 -30.02 15.88 8.10
C GLY A 2 -28.62 15.70 8.65
N ALA A 3 -28.54 15.20 9.89
CA ALA A 3 -27.35 15.22 10.72
C ALA A 3 -26.22 14.36 10.14
N ILE A 4 -25.17 14.99 9.61
CA ILE A 4 -23.84 14.39 9.47
C ILE A 4 -22.99 15.05 10.55
N LYS A 5 -22.97 14.42 11.72
CA LYS A 5 -22.30 14.90 12.91
C LYS A 5 -21.45 13.73 13.43
N TRP A 6 -20.13 13.87 13.29
CA TRP A 6 -19.07 13.10 13.97
C TRP A 6 -18.81 11.67 13.51
N ILE A 7 -17.88 11.49 12.55
CA ILE A 7 -17.23 10.19 12.32
C ILE A 7 -15.71 10.31 12.00
N GLY A 8 -15.22 11.39 11.36
CA GLY A 8 -13.82 11.47 10.88
C GLY A 8 -12.72 11.42 11.95
N GLY A 9 -12.88 12.15 13.06
CA GLY A 9 -11.84 12.25 14.10
C GLY A 9 -11.77 11.05 15.06
N VAL A 10 -12.90 10.38 15.32
CA VAL A 10 -12.99 9.29 16.31
C VAL A 10 -12.62 7.93 15.70
N ILE A 11 -12.92 7.72 14.41
CA ILE A 11 -12.56 6.47 13.73
C ILE A 11 -11.05 6.32 13.54
N GLY A 12 -10.32 7.42 13.30
CA GLY A 12 -8.86 7.39 13.18
C GLY A 12 -8.13 6.88 14.44
N TRP A 13 -8.71 7.10 15.62
CA TRP A 13 -8.17 6.63 16.90
C TRP A 13 -8.53 5.17 17.22
N ALA A 14 -9.68 4.68 16.75
CA ALA A 14 -10.21 3.37 17.15
C ALA A 14 -9.64 2.19 16.35
N THR A 15 -9.11 2.40 15.13
CA THR A 15 -8.83 1.28 14.22
C THR A 15 -7.41 1.17 13.66
N GLY A 16 -6.53 2.17 13.76
CA GLY A 16 -5.24 2.05 13.07
C GLY A 16 -4.15 3.01 13.52
N GLY A 17 -3.52 2.73 14.65
CA GLY A 17 -2.18 3.25 14.96
C GLY A 17 -1.94 4.75 14.74
N ILE A 18 -0.68 5.11 14.51
CA ILE A 18 -0.28 6.52 14.32
C ILE A 18 -0.86 7.03 13.00
N LEU A 19 -0.87 6.22 11.93
CA LEU A 19 -1.29 6.69 10.62
C LEU A 19 -2.80 6.89 10.51
N GLY A 20 -3.62 6.04 11.12
CA GLY A 20 -5.07 6.22 11.17
C GLY A 20 -5.49 7.47 11.93
N SER A 21 -4.76 7.84 12.99
CA SER A 21 -5.02 9.10 13.70
C SER A 21 -4.72 10.33 12.83
N ILE A 22 -3.67 10.29 12.02
CA ILE A 22 -3.24 11.40 11.16
C ILE A 22 -4.09 11.47 9.88
N ILE A 23 -4.40 10.32 9.27
CA ILE A 23 -5.33 10.20 8.14
C ILE A 23 -6.72 10.62 8.59
N GLY A 24 -7.17 10.18 9.77
CA GLY A 24 -8.44 10.59 10.37
C GLY A 24 -8.51 12.09 10.66
N TYR A 25 -7.41 12.72 11.08
CA TYR A 25 -7.33 14.17 11.22
C TYR A 25 -7.36 14.90 9.87
N THR A 26 -6.64 14.42 8.86
CA THR A 26 -6.62 15.06 7.53
C THR A 26 -7.95 14.89 6.78
N VAL A 27 -8.64 13.76 6.98
CA VAL A 27 -10.00 13.54 6.46
C VAL A 27 -11.04 14.26 7.32
N GLY A 28 -10.85 14.34 8.63
CA GLY A 28 -11.79 14.95 9.59
C GLY A 28 -11.74 16.48 9.69
N SER A 29 -10.58 17.11 9.47
CA SER A 29 -10.39 18.57 9.52
C SER A 29 -11.01 19.32 8.34
N LEU A 30 -11.58 18.59 7.36
CA LEU A 30 -12.33 19.16 6.23
C LEU A 30 -13.84 19.29 6.49
N ILE A 31 -14.32 18.90 7.69
CA ILE A 31 -15.73 19.07 8.10
C ILE A 31 -15.92 20.31 9.00
N ASP A 32 -14.87 21.01 9.39
CA ASP A 32 -14.98 22.06 10.41
C ASP A 32 -15.09 23.49 9.86
N GLY A 33 -16.31 23.83 9.44
CA GLY A 33 -16.82 25.20 9.40
C GLY A 33 -17.75 25.51 10.59
N ALA A 34 -17.68 24.75 11.70
CA ALA A 34 -18.60 24.94 12.82
C ALA A 34 -18.11 24.38 14.18
N VAL A 35 -16.85 24.62 14.56
CA VAL A 35 -16.40 24.57 15.97
C VAL A 35 -15.50 25.75 16.24
N SER A 36 -16.11 26.81 16.72
CA SER A 36 -15.45 27.97 17.30
C SER A 36 -14.87 27.67 18.69
N LYS A 37 -13.58 28.02 18.88
CA LYS A 37 -12.83 28.31 20.14
C LYS A 37 -12.48 27.12 21.05
N SER A 38 -11.22 26.63 21.04
CA SER A 38 -10.00 27.08 21.79
C SER A 38 -9.80 26.29 23.12
N PRO A 39 -8.66 26.41 23.85
CA PRO A 39 -7.32 25.84 23.59
C PRO A 39 -6.83 24.93 24.77
N SER A 40 -5.85 24.06 24.58
CA SER A 40 -5.02 23.60 25.72
C SER A 40 -3.58 23.25 25.34
N GLN A 41 -2.68 24.04 25.93
CA GLN A 41 -1.28 23.77 26.17
C GLN A 41 -1.08 22.42 26.88
N GLY A 42 -0.02 21.72 26.50
CA GLY A 42 0.55 20.59 27.20
C GLY A 42 2.03 20.51 26.86
N SER A 43 2.79 21.52 27.31
CA SER A 43 4.24 21.44 27.42
C SER A 43 4.57 20.56 28.63
N ASP A 44 5.19 19.42 28.42
CA ASP A 44 6.07 18.84 29.43
C ASP A 44 7.30 18.25 28.75
N SER A 45 8.43 18.88 29.06
CA SER A 45 9.76 18.47 28.70
C SER A 45 10.36 17.71 29.87
N TYR A 46 10.68 16.44 29.70
CA TYR A 46 11.74 15.78 30.45
C TYR A 46 12.78 15.28 29.47
N ALA A 47 13.98 15.83 29.63
CA ALA A 47 15.20 15.45 28.94
C ALA A 47 15.63 14.04 29.35
N GLY A 48 15.91 13.19 28.36
CA GLY A 48 16.58 11.90 28.52
C GLY A 48 17.31 11.55 27.22
N GLU A 49 18.64 11.37 27.32
CA GLU A 49 19.65 10.83 26.39
C GLU A 49 19.45 10.92 24.85
N PRO A 50 20.51 11.25 24.07
CA PRO A 50 20.53 11.04 22.62
C PRO A 50 20.74 9.55 22.30
N GLY A 51 19.77 8.72 22.67
CA GLY A 51 19.69 7.30 22.34
C GLY A 51 18.95 7.11 21.02
N ARG A 52 19.55 6.30 20.13
CA ARG A 52 18.99 5.71 18.88
C ARG A 52 17.59 6.21 18.49
N ARG A 53 17.48 6.95 17.37
CA ARG A 53 16.21 7.13 16.65
C ARG A 53 15.65 5.75 16.30
N GLN A 54 14.79 5.21 17.16
CA GLN A 54 14.00 4.02 16.86
C GLN A 54 13.09 4.41 15.71
N ARG A 55 13.28 3.75 14.56
CA ARG A 55 12.37 3.93 13.42
C ARG A 55 10.96 3.59 13.93
N PRO A 56 9.93 4.38 13.56
CA PRO A 56 8.55 4.01 13.85
C PRO A 56 8.31 2.60 13.33
N VAL A 57 7.79 1.72 14.18
CA VAL A 57 7.41 0.36 13.77
C VAL A 57 6.04 0.46 13.13
N THR A 58 5.92 0.04 11.88
CA THR A 58 4.63 -0.04 11.19
C THR A 58 3.75 -1.07 11.88
N MET A 59 2.54 -0.67 12.26
CA MET A 59 1.56 -1.60 12.81
C MET A 59 0.65 -2.15 11.72
N GLU A 60 0.06 -3.32 11.95
CA GLU A 60 -0.93 -3.93 11.06
C GLU A 60 -2.10 -2.97 10.71
N GLY A 61 -2.59 -2.22 11.70
CA GLY A 61 -3.66 -1.23 11.49
C GLY A 61 -3.23 -0.05 10.60
N ASP A 62 -1.96 0.35 10.65
CA ASP A 62 -1.44 1.43 9.80
C ASP A 62 -1.44 1.00 8.32
N PHE A 63 -1.09 -0.27 8.06
CA PHE A 63 -1.12 -0.85 6.72
C PHE A 63 -2.55 -0.93 6.17
N GLY A 64 -3.49 -1.44 6.97
CA GLY A 64 -4.90 -1.57 6.59
C GLY A 64 -5.54 -0.23 6.20
N VAL A 65 -5.39 0.80 7.04
CA VAL A 65 -5.91 2.15 6.75
C VAL A 65 -5.25 2.74 5.51
N SER A 66 -3.94 2.58 5.37
CA SER A 66 -3.21 3.11 4.22
C SER A 66 -3.64 2.43 2.92
N LEU A 67 -3.79 1.11 2.93
CA LEU A 67 -4.33 0.38 1.79
C LEU A 67 -5.74 0.88 1.44
N LEU A 68 -6.61 1.10 2.43
CA LEU A 68 -7.96 1.60 2.22
C LEU A 68 -7.97 2.93 1.46
N VAL A 69 -7.19 3.90 1.94
CA VAL A 69 -7.11 5.23 1.34
C VAL A 69 -6.54 5.17 -0.06
N LEU A 70 -5.43 4.47 -0.25
CA LEU A 70 -4.81 4.35 -1.57
C LEU A 70 -5.70 3.59 -2.56
N SER A 71 -6.44 2.57 -2.10
CA SER A 71 -7.43 1.87 -2.93
C SER A 71 -8.53 2.83 -3.39
N ALA A 72 -9.06 3.65 -2.49
CA ALA A 72 -10.05 4.65 -2.82
C ALA A 72 -9.55 5.66 -3.87
N ALA A 73 -8.26 6.03 -3.83
CA ALA A 73 -7.68 6.89 -4.86
C ALA A 73 -7.67 6.24 -6.24
N VAL A 74 -7.27 4.97 -6.33
CA VAL A 74 -7.20 4.23 -7.59
C VAL A 74 -8.59 4.05 -8.19
N MET A 75 -9.56 3.59 -7.39
CA MET A 75 -10.94 3.33 -7.82
C MET A 75 -11.70 4.61 -8.27
N ARG A 76 -11.27 5.80 -7.82
CA ARG A 76 -11.87 7.07 -8.26
C ARG A 76 -11.37 7.54 -9.62
N SER A 77 -10.27 6.98 -10.13
CA SER A 77 -9.57 7.50 -11.30
C SER A 77 -10.43 7.50 -12.57
N ASP A 78 -11.32 6.50 -12.75
CA ASP A 78 -12.17 6.37 -13.95
C ASP A 78 -13.67 6.72 -13.73
N LYS A 79 -14.00 7.41 -12.62
CA LYS A 79 -15.37 7.83 -12.24
C LYS A 79 -16.43 6.71 -12.12
N LYS A 80 -16.10 5.45 -12.38
CA LYS A 80 -16.96 4.28 -12.16
C LYS A 80 -16.22 3.27 -11.31
N VAL A 81 -16.61 3.19 -10.05
CA VAL A 81 -16.13 2.13 -9.15
C VAL A 81 -16.63 0.79 -9.68
N VAL A 82 -15.71 -0.10 -10.06
CA VAL A 82 -16.07 -1.41 -10.58
C VAL A 82 -16.38 -2.35 -9.42
N LYS A 83 -17.44 -3.17 -9.56
CA LYS A 83 -17.85 -4.10 -8.50
C LYS A 83 -16.73 -5.09 -8.14
N ALA A 84 -15.96 -5.53 -9.13
CA ALA A 84 -14.83 -6.44 -8.94
C ALA A 84 -13.75 -5.85 -8.02
N GLU A 85 -13.34 -4.60 -8.23
CA GLU A 85 -12.38 -3.92 -7.36
C GLU A 85 -12.89 -3.82 -5.92
N LEU A 86 -14.17 -3.44 -5.77
CA LEU A 86 -14.78 -3.30 -4.44
C LEU A 86 -14.84 -4.63 -3.71
N ASP A 87 -15.20 -5.71 -4.42
CA ASP A 87 -15.28 -7.05 -3.87
C ASP A 87 -13.87 -7.59 -3.53
N PHE A 88 -12.85 -7.27 -4.33
CA PHE A 88 -11.45 -7.57 -4.02
C PHE A 88 -11.01 -6.90 -2.71
N VAL A 89 -11.25 -5.59 -2.58
CA VAL A 89 -10.92 -4.83 -1.37
C VAL A 89 -11.67 -5.38 -0.16
N LYS A 90 -12.97 -5.64 -0.27
CA LYS A 90 -13.78 -6.28 0.79
C LYS A 90 -13.20 -7.62 1.23
N ALA A 91 -12.89 -8.49 0.28
CA ALA A 91 -12.35 -9.81 0.58
C ALA A 91 -11.03 -9.71 1.35
N PHE A 92 -10.14 -8.77 0.97
CA PHE A 92 -8.92 -8.50 1.71
C PHE A 92 -9.24 -8.10 3.16
N PHE A 93 -10.07 -7.08 3.39
CA PHE A 93 -10.34 -6.59 4.74
C PHE A 93 -11.04 -7.62 5.62
N VAL A 94 -11.97 -8.42 5.08
CA VAL A 94 -12.66 -9.49 5.82
C VAL A 94 -11.68 -10.57 6.25
N ARG A 95 -10.79 -11.00 5.35
CA ARG A 95 -9.81 -12.05 5.66
C ARG A 95 -8.80 -11.58 6.73
N ASN A 96 -8.26 -10.36 6.56
CA ASN A 96 -7.20 -9.84 7.42
C ASN A 96 -7.71 -9.38 8.80
N PHE A 97 -8.87 -8.73 8.87
CA PHE A 97 -9.33 -8.05 10.09
C PHE A 97 -10.62 -8.63 10.68
N GLY A 98 -11.21 -9.63 10.03
CA GLY A 98 -12.50 -10.20 10.38
C GLY A 98 -13.69 -9.32 9.96
N GLU A 99 -14.89 -9.89 9.94
CA GLU A 99 -16.07 -9.22 9.40
C GLU A 99 -16.43 -7.91 10.11
N VAL A 100 -16.25 -7.85 11.44
CA VAL A 100 -16.65 -6.67 12.24
C VAL A 100 -15.83 -5.44 11.85
N LYS A 101 -14.49 -5.57 11.81
CA LYS A 101 -13.60 -4.48 11.39
C LYS A 101 -13.75 -4.19 9.90
N ALA A 102 -13.89 -5.22 9.07
CA ALA A 102 -14.09 -5.04 7.64
C ALA A 102 -15.32 -4.19 7.35
N ARG A 103 -16.46 -4.41 8.04
CA ARG A 103 -17.65 -3.55 7.91
C ARG A 103 -17.33 -2.07 8.15
N GLN A 104 -16.50 -1.75 9.14
CA GLN A 104 -16.09 -0.37 9.41
C GLN A 104 -15.23 0.18 8.28
N TYR A 105 -14.24 -0.57 7.81
CA TYR A 105 -13.39 -0.18 6.68
C TYR A 105 -14.20 0.09 5.41
N ILE A 106 -15.23 -0.71 5.13
CA ILE A 106 -16.09 -0.49 3.95
C ILE A 106 -16.93 0.78 4.06
N LEU A 107 -17.41 1.13 5.26
CA LEU A 107 -18.07 2.42 5.46
C LEU A 107 -17.12 3.59 5.22
N MET A 108 -15.89 3.50 5.75
CA MET A 108 -14.85 4.51 5.51
C MET A 108 -14.48 4.61 4.02
N LEU A 109 -14.35 3.48 3.32
CA LEU A 109 -14.07 3.44 1.89
C LEU A 109 -15.14 4.21 1.11
N ARG A 110 -16.41 3.96 1.42
CA ARG A 110 -17.53 4.68 0.79
C ARG A 110 -17.41 6.19 1.00
N ASP A 111 -17.05 6.63 2.21
CA ASP A 111 -16.93 8.06 2.51
C ASP A 111 -15.72 8.68 1.75
N LEU A 112 -14.59 7.97 1.67
CA LEU A 112 -13.40 8.36 0.89
C LEU A 112 -13.65 8.44 -0.63
N LEU A 113 -14.51 7.55 -1.15
CA LEU A 113 -14.91 7.57 -2.56
C LEU A 113 -15.73 8.82 -2.90
N ASN A 114 -16.47 9.36 -1.93
CA ASN A 114 -17.40 10.48 -2.13
C ASN A 114 -16.80 11.87 -1.83
N GLN A 115 -15.60 11.96 -1.26
CA GLN A 115 -15.00 13.24 -0.88
C GLN A 115 -13.55 13.39 -1.34
N PRO A 116 -13.13 14.53 -1.90
CA PRO A 116 -11.72 14.77 -2.19
C PRO A 116 -10.90 14.83 -0.88
N TYR A 117 -9.66 14.36 -0.93
CA TYR A 117 -8.72 14.42 0.18
C TYR A 117 -7.29 14.62 -0.36
N ASP A 118 -6.37 15.07 0.49
CA ASP A 118 -4.97 15.26 0.11
C ASP A 118 -4.21 13.93 0.05
N LEU A 119 -4.31 13.26 -1.10
CA LEU A 119 -3.62 12.00 -1.35
C LEU A 119 -2.09 12.15 -1.23
N ARG A 120 -1.53 13.28 -1.66
CA ARG A 120 -0.07 13.49 -1.63
C ARG A 120 0.44 13.59 -0.20
N GLY A 121 -0.25 14.32 0.66
CA GLY A 121 0.03 14.39 2.09
C GLY A 121 -0.05 13.02 2.76
N VAL A 122 -1.07 12.22 2.44
CA VAL A 122 -1.19 10.83 2.93
C VAL A 122 0.01 9.98 2.49
N CYS A 123 0.39 10.03 1.21
CA CYS A 123 1.54 9.27 0.72
C CYS A 123 2.86 9.67 1.42
N GLN A 124 3.04 10.96 1.74
CA GLN A 124 4.22 11.44 2.48
C GLN A 124 4.26 10.90 3.92
N GLN A 125 3.12 10.84 4.60
CA GLN A 125 3.01 10.26 5.94
C GLN A 125 3.31 8.77 5.91
N ILE A 126 2.69 8.03 4.97
CA ILE A 126 3.00 6.61 4.74
C ILE A 126 4.51 6.43 4.55
N ARG A 127 5.14 7.27 3.71
CA ARG A 127 6.58 7.23 3.48
C ARG A 127 7.40 7.47 4.76
N GLN A 128 6.94 8.32 5.67
CA GLN A 128 7.64 8.65 6.91
C GLN A 128 7.53 7.54 7.98
N PHE A 129 6.38 6.89 8.06
CA PHE A 129 6.05 5.96 9.15
C PHE A 129 6.08 4.48 8.73
N MET A 130 6.17 4.19 7.43
CA MET A 130 6.32 2.81 6.94
C MET A 130 7.70 2.50 6.39
N ASP A 131 8.17 1.30 6.70
CA ASP A 131 9.35 0.75 6.08
C ASP A 131 9.13 0.46 4.58
N HIS A 132 10.23 0.24 3.87
CA HIS A 132 10.19 0.06 2.43
C HIS A 132 9.40 -1.19 2.00
N ALA A 133 9.52 -2.31 2.72
CA ALA A 133 8.85 -3.54 2.35
C ALA A 133 7.33 -3.38 2.43
N SER A 134 6.83 -2.80 3.52
CA SER A 134 5.42 -2.46 3.71
C SER A 134 4.87 -1.58 2.58
N ARG A 135 5.61 -0.53 2.18
CA ARG A 135 5.19 0.35 1.08
C ARG A 135 5.17 -0.35 -0.28
N THR A 136 6.16 -1.21 -0.56
CA THR A 136 6.14 -2.01 -1.79
C THR A 136 5.02 -3.05 -1.79
N GLN A 137 4.58 -3.51 -0.61
CA GLN A 137 3.44 -4.40 -0.48
C GLN A 137 2.12 -3.66 -0.73
N LEU A 138 1.98 -2.41 -0.29
CA LEU A 138 0.84 -1.56 -0.66
C LEU A 138 0.72 -1.44 -2.18
N VAL A 139 1.81 -1.11 -2.88
CA VAL A 139 1.80 -0.99 -4.35
C VAL A 139 1.45 -2.31 -5.04
N HIS A 140 1.96 -3.44 -4.55
CA HIS A 140 1.57 -4.75 -5.06
C HIS A 140 0.06 -5.00 -4.92
N TYR A 141 -0.54 -4.63 -3.78
CA TYR A 141 -1.99 -4.72 -3.61
C TYR A 141 -2.77 -3.80 -4.54
N LEU A 142 -2.30 -2.56 -4.77
CA LEU A 142 -2.96 -1.64 -5.70
C LEU A 142 -3.00 -2.20 -7.13
N TYR A 143 -1.92 -2.82 -7.57
CA TYR A 143 -1.91 -3.54 -8.86
C TYR A 143 -2.90 -4.70 -8.89
N GLY A 144 -2.97 -5.50 -7.81
CA GLY A 144 -3.95 -6.57 -7.67
C GLY A 144 -5.41 -6.08 -7.76
N ILE A 145 -5.70 -4.91 -7.20
CA ILE A 145 -7.03 -4.26 -7.30
C ILE A 145 -7.31 -3.87 -8.76
N SER A 146 -6.39 -3.14 -9.40
CA SER A 146 -6.57 -2.67 -10.78
C SER A 146 -6.68 -3.80 -11.81
N MET A 147 -6.21 -5.00 -11.48
CA MET A 147 -6.26 -6.17 -12.37
C MET A 147 -7.36 -7.17 -11.97
N SER A 148 -8.21 -6.83 -11.00
CA SER A 148 -9.19 -7.76 -10.42
C SER A 148 -10.28 -8.22 -11.41
N ASP A 149 -10.57 -7.43 -12.44
CA ASP A 149 -11.47 -7.77 -13.54
C ASP A 149 -10.74 -8.22 -14.82
N GLY A 150 -9.41 -8.34 -14.76
CA GLY A 150 -8.55 -8.76 -15.86
C GLY A 150 -8.13 -7.64 -16.83
N GLN A 151 -8.53 -6.38 -16.61
CA GLN A 151 -8.12 -5.24 -17.44
C GLN A 151 -7.80 -4.02 -16.58
N ALA A 152 -6.52 -3.68 -16.42
CA ALA A 152 -6.17 -2.41 -15.80
C ALA A 152 -6.44 -1.22 -16.73
N HIS A 153 -7.20 -0.24 -16.21
CA HIS A 153 -7.46 0.99 -16.94
C HIS A 153 -6.23 1.90 -16.93
N ALA A 154 -6.01 2.65 -18.01
CA ALA A 154 -4.84 3.54 -18.13
C ALA A 154 -4.79 4.62 -17.03
N SER A 155 -5.96 5.10 -16.60
CA SER A 155 -6.09 6.07 -15.50
C SER A 155 -5.68 5.48 -14.15
N GLU A 156 -6.01 4.21 -13.88
CA GLU A 156 -5.63 3.52 -12.66
C GLU A 156 -4.14 3.27 -12.60
N LEU A 157 -3.55 2.79 -13.70
CA LEU A 157 -2.11 2.58 -13.82
C LEU A 157 -1.33 3.88 -13.60
N GLU A 158 -1.82 4.99 -14.16
CA GLU A 158 -1.20 6.30 -13.95
C GLU A 158 -1.35 6.78 -12.50
N GLN A 159 -2.51 6.54 -11.88
CA GLN A 159 -2.73 6.85 -10.46
C GLN A 159 -1.79 6.04 -9.56
N ILE A 160 -1.62 4.74 -9.82
CA ILE A 160 -0.69 3.86 -9.10
C ILE A 160 0.76 4.34 -9.28
N ARG A 161 1.13 4.77 -10.50
CA ARG A 161 2.47 5.33 -10.77
C ARG A 161 2.74 6.59 -9.93
N LEU A 162 1.78 7.51 -9.85
CA LEU A 162 1.89 8.72 -9.03
C LEU A 162 2.01 8.39 -7.54
N ILE A 163 1.13 7.50 -7.03
CA ILE A 163 1.19 7.01 -5.65
C ILE A 163 2.57 6.42 -5.35
N THR A 164 3.07 5.54 -6.22
CA THR A 164 4.37 4.87 -6.06
C THR A 164 5.51 5.90 -5.93
N SER A 165 5.48 6.95 -6.76
CA SER A 165 6.44 8.06 -6.68
C SER A 165 6.38 8.79 -5.34
N TRP A 166 5.18 9.14 -4.86
CA TRP A 166 5.02 9.83 -3.57
C TRP A 166 5.34 8.95 -2.36
N LEU A 167 5.11 7.65 -2.46
CA LEU A 167 5.57 6.65 -1.49
C LEU A 167 7.10 6.54 -1.45
N GLY A 168 7.83 7.16 -2.38
CA GLY A 168 9.29 7.13 -2.43
C GLY A 168 9.83 5.75 -2.79
N ILE A 169 9.10 5.03 -3.64
CA ILE A 169 9.53 3.75 -4.22
C ILE A 169 10.26 4.05 -5.54
N SER A 170 11.35 3.33 -5.79
CA SER A 170 12.18 3.55 -6.97
C SER A 170 11.43 3.14 -8.26
N THR A 171 11.81 3.70 -9.40
CA THR A 171 11.26 3.28 -10.70
C THR A 171 11.54 1.79 -10.98
N ALA A 172 12.70 1.27 -10.57
CA ALA A 172 13.03 -0.14 -10.75
C ALA A 172 12.09 -1.04 -9.93
N ASP A 173 11.84 -0.69 -8.67
CA ASP A 173 10.89 -1.39 -7.81
C ASP A 173 9.47 -1.33 -8.40
N HIS A 174 9.06 -0.17 -8.89
CA HIS A 174 7.76 0.03 -9.52
C HIS A 174 7.58 -0.89 -10.73
N GLU A 175 8.54 -0.89 -11.66
CA GLU A 175 8.48 -1.73 -12.86
C GLU A 175 8.56 -3.22 -12.52
N SER A 176 9.35 -3.59 -11.51
CA SER A 176 9.42 -4.97 -10.99
C SER A 176 8.06 -5.45 -10.48
N ILE A 177 7.38 -4.64 -9.66
CA ILE A 177 6.06 -4.97 -9.13
C ILE A 177 5.01 -5.00 -10.24
N LYS A 178 4.99 -3.97 -11.11
CA LYS A 178 4.07 -3.89 -12.24
C LYS A 178 4.16 -5.12 -13.15
N ALA A 179 5.38 -5.58 -13.44
CA ALA A 179 5.64 -6.71 -14.33
C ALA A 179 5.11 -8.06 -13.81
N MET A 180 4.78 -8.16 -12.51
CA MET A 180 4.11 -9.33 -11.92
C MET A 180 2.65 -9.44 -12.38
N PHE A 181 2.03 -8.30 -12.70
CA PHE A 181 0.60 -8.21 -13.04
C PHE A 181 0.38 -7.94 -14.53
N VAL A 182 1.09 -6.96 -15.08
CA VAL A 182 1.03 -6.60 -16.50
C VAL A 182 2.19 -7.29 -17.21
N LYS A 183 1.92 -8.47 -17.78
CA LYS A 183 2.94 -9.33 -18.37
C LYS A 183 3.26 -8.93 -19.82
N ASP A 184 4.55 -8.83 -20.12
CA ASP A 184 5.13 -8.68 -21.46
C ASP A 184 6.34 -9.61 -21.63
N GLU A 185 6.96 -9.59 -22.82
CA GLU A 185 8.09 -10.47 -23.16
C GLU A 185 9.30 -10.30 -22.23
N LEU A 186 9.46 -9.12 -21.61
CA LEU A 186 10.58 -8.78 -20.75
C LEU A 186 10.21 -8.83 -19.26
N SER A 187 8.98 -9.20 -18.90
CA SER A 187 8.50 -9.19 -17.51
C SER A 187 9.41 -9.97 -16.55
N ALA A 188 9.93 -11.14 -16.97
CA ALA A 188 10.82 -11.92 -16.11
C ALA A 188 12.10 -11.14 -15.74
N TYR A 189 12.69 -10.42 -16.69
CA TYR A 189 13.87 -9.59 -16.46
C TYR A 189 13.53 -8.34 -15.63
N LYS A 190 12.37 -7.72 -15.89
CA LYS A 190 11.86 -6.57 -15.12
C LYS A 190 11.60 -6.92 -13.66
N ILE A 191 10.97 -8.07 -13.39
CA ILE A 191 10.73 -8.58 -12.02
C ILE A 191 12.06 -8.70 -11.25
N LEU A 192 13.13 -9.18 -11.93
CA LEU A 192 14.47 -9.29 -11.34
C LEU A 192 15.28 -7.98 -11.35
N GLU A 193 14.71 -6.87 -11.82
CA GLU A 193 15.38 -5.56 -11.94
C GLU A 193 16.68 -5.60 -12.77
N ILE A 194 16.69 -6.37 -13.87
CA ILE A 194 17.84 -6.53 -14.75
C ILE A 194 17.47 -6.33 -16.23
N SER A 195 18.48 -6.04 -17.06
CA SER A 195 18.33 -6.03 -18.52
C SER A 195 18.26 -7.46 -19.06
N LYS A 196 17.62 -7.63 -20.23
CA LYS A 196 17.67 -8.89 -21.00
C LYS A 196 19.10 -9.28 -21.41
N ASP A 197 20.00 -8.30 -21.48
CA ASP A 197 21.41 -8.48 -21.86
C ASP A 197 22.31 -8.84 -20.66
N ALA A 198 21.74 -8.93 -19.44
CA ALA A 198 22.48 -9.30 -18.25
C ALA A 198 23.10 -10.69 -18.40
N THR A 199 24.31 -10.88 -17.87
CA THR A 199 25.00 -12.17 -17.81
C THR A 199 24.30 -13.14 -16.86
N ASP A 200 24.55 -14.45 -17.03
CA ASP A 200 23.95 -15.48 -16.18
C ASP A 200 24.32 -15.34 -14.70
N GLU A 201 25.52 -14.86 -14.42
CA GLU A 201 25.96 -14.55 -13.05
C GLU A 201 25.20 -13.35 -12.46
N GLU A 202 24.92 -12.32 -13.28
CA GLU A 202 24.07 -11.20 -12.88
C GLU A 202 22.63 -11.64 -12.61
N VAL A 203 22.08 -12.56 -13.41
CA VAL A 203 20.75 -13.14 -13.18
C VAL A 203 20.68 -13.83 -11.82
N LYS A 204 21.64 -14.71 -11.50
CA LYS A 204 21.71 -15.40 -10.20
C LYS A 204 21.83 -14.41 -9.04
N LYS A 205 22.67 -13.38 -9.20
CA LYS A 205 22.86 -12.34 -8.19
C LYS A 205 21.59 -11.51 -7.97
N ALA A 206 20.91 -11.14 -9.05
CA ALA A 206 19.66 -10.40 -9.02
C ALA A 206 18.54 -11.21 -8.35
N TYR A 207 18.42 -12.49 -8.67
CA TYR A 207 17.48 -13.39 -7.99
C TYR A 207 17.68 -13.41 -6.47
N LYS A 208 18.92 -13.61 -5.99
CA LYS A 208 19.23 -13.58 -4.54
C LYS A 208 18.86 -12.24 -3.91
N LYS A 209 19.14 -11.12 -4.60
CA LYS A 209 18.78 -9.77 -4.13
C LYS A 209 17.26 -9.61 -4.03
N MET A 210 16.50 -10.04 -5.03
CA MET A 210 15.04 -9.97 -5.02
C MET A 210 14.41 -10.90 -4.00
N ALA A 211 14.97 -12.09 -3.81
CA ALA A 211 14.52 -13.03 -2.79
C ALA A 211 14.61 -12.43 -1.39
N VAL A 212 15.70 -11.74 -1.06
CA VAL A 212 15.83 -11.04 0.25
C VAL A 212 14.90 -9.83 0.35
N LYS A 213 14.71 -9.10 -0.75
CA LYS A 213 13.89 -7.88 -0.81
C LYS A 213 12.40 -8.17 -0.62
N TYR A 214 11.89 -9.21 -1.28
CA TYR A 214 10.48 -9.59 -1.29
C TYR A 214 10.18 -10.84 -0.44
N HIS A 215 11.08 -11.21 0.47
CA HIS A 215 10.84 -12.30 1.40
C HIS A 215 9.59 -12.01 2.26
N PRO A 216 8.67 -12.96 2.44
CA PRO A 216 7.45 -12.79 3.25
C PRO A 216 7.73 -12.30 4.68
N ASP A 217 8.84 -12.72 5.29
CA ASP A 217 9.23 -12.31 6.64
C ASP A 217 9.45 -10.80 6.79
N LYS A 218 9.69 -10.07 5.69
CA LYS A 218 9.81 -8.61 5.73
C LYS A 218 8.51 -7.93 6.13
N VAL A 219 7.37 -8.59 5.93
CA VAL A 219 6.03 -8.06 6.20
C VAL A 219 5.22 -8.95 7.14
N SER A 220 5.85 -9.92 7.82
CA SER A 220 5.17 -10.82 8.77
C SER A 220 4.50 -10.07 9.92
N HIS A 221 5.06 -8.92 10.31
CA HIS A 221 4.50 -8.03 11.33
C HIS A 221 3.20 -7.32 10.90
N LEU A 222 2.80 -7.43 9.64
CA LEU A 222 1.57 -6.86 9.09
C LEU A 222 0.40 -7.86 9.05
N GLY A 223 0.55 -9.02 9.68
CA GLY A 223 -0.47 -10.06 9.73
C GLY A 223 -0.29 -11.17 8.68
N GLU A 224 -0.91 -12.31 8.94
CA GLU A 224 -0.72 -13.54 8.17
C GLU A 224 -1.14 -13.42 6.71
N ASP A 225 -2.22 -12.70 6.42
CA ASP A 225 -2.72 -12.57 5.06
C ASP A 225 -1.88 -11.62 4.21
N VAL A 226 -1.33 -10.55 4.82
CA VAL A 226 -0.30 -9.73 4.16
C VAL A 226 0.95 -10.56 3.88
N GLN A 227 1.35 -11.42 4.81
CA GLN A 227 2.44 -12.36 4.61
C GLN A 227 2.14 -13.39 3.49
N LYS A 228 0.89 -13.89 3.40
CA LYS A 228 0.46 -14.78 2.30
C LYS A 228 0.52 -14.08 0.94
N ALA A 229 0.05 -12.84 0.82
CA ALA A 229 0.21 -12.09 -0.43
C ALA A 229 1.67 -11.79 -0.75
N ALA A 230 2.52 -11.59 0.25
CA ALA A 230 3.96 -11.49 0.03
C ALA A 230 4.57 -12.84 -0.43
N ASN A 231 4.03 -13.98 -0.01
CA ASN A 231 4.40 -15.28 -0.58
C ASN A 231 4.02 -15.38 -2.07
N GLU A 232 2.86 -14.87 -2.48
CA GLU A 232 2.47 -14.81 -3.90
C GLU A 232 3.43 -13.92 -4.70
N LYS A 233 3.75 -12.74 -4.16
CA LYS A 233 4.78 -11.85 -4.73
C LYS A 233 6.14 -12.54 -4.87
N PHE A 234 6.57 -13.27 -3.84
CA PHE A 234 7.82 -14.03 -3.86
C PHE A 234 7.79 -15.18 -4.88
N LYS A 235 6.63 -15.82 -5.05
CA LYS A 235 6.43 -16.86 -6.07
C LYS A 235 6.64 -16.31 -7.48
N GLU A 236 6.18 -15.11 -7.79
CA GLU A 236 6.43 -14.45 -9.08
C GLU A 236 7.93 -14.20 -9.31
N VAL A 237 8.70 -13.86 -8.26
CA VAL A 237 10.17 -13.75 -8.35
C VAL A 237 10.81 -15.08 -8.73
N ASN A 238 10.39 -16.17 -8.08
CA ASN A 238 10.90 -17.51 -8.39
C ASN A 238 10.55 -17.91 -9.82
N GLN A 239 9.30 -17.68 -10.24
CA GLN A 239 8.84 -17.99 -11.59
C GLN A 239 9.59 -17.18 -12.66
N ALA A 240 9.88 -15.91 -12.39
CA ALA A 240 10.68 -15.07 -13.28
C ALA A 240 12.09 -15.63 -13.47
N TYR A 241 12.74 -16.01 -12.37
CA TYR A 241 14.07 -16.63 -12.43
C TYR A 241 14.07 -17.96 -13.19
N GLU A 242 13.12 -18.86 -12.89
CA GLU A 242 13.01 -20.14 -13.61
C GLU A 242 12.69 -19.95 -15.10
N SER A 243 11.88 -18.94 -15.44
CA SER A 243 11.59 -18.61 -16.84
C SER A 243 12.85 -18.17 -17.58
N ILE A 244 13.67 -17.31 -16.98
CA ILE A 244 14.94 -16.86 -17.57
C ILE A 244 15.90 -18.06 -17.72
N LYS A 245 16.01 -18.90 -16.68
CA LYS A 245 16.85 -20.11 -16.75
C LYS A 245 16.46 -20.99 -17.92
N LYS A 246 15.15 -21.26 -18.07
CA LYS A 246 14.62 -22.08 -19.15
C LYS A 246 14.86 -21.45 -20.53
N GLN A 247 14.66 -20.14 -20.67
CA GLN A 247 14.88 -19.42 -21.93
C GLN A 247 16.34 -19.44 -22.37
N ARG A 248 17.28 -19.41 -21.41
CA ARG A 248 18.72 -19.34 -21.67
C ARG A 248 19.44 -20.70 -21.65
N GLY A 249 18.76 -21.76 -21.20
CA GLY A 249 19.39 -23.07 -20.99
C GLY A 249 20.37 -23.08 -19.81
N MET A 250 20.13 -22.26 -18.78
CA MET A 250 20.94 -22.22 -17.56
C MET A 250 20.64 -23.45 -16.69
N ASN A 251 21.69 -24.12 -16.21
CA ASN A 251 21.59 -25.20 -15.23
C ASN A 251 21.35 -24.68 -13.80
#